data_AF-A0A964XZU4-F1
#
_entry.id   AF-A0A964XZU4-F1
#
_cell.length_a   1.000
_cell.length_b   1.000
_cell.length_c   1.000
_cell.angle_alpha   90.00
_cell.angle_beta   90.00
_cell.angle_gamma   90.00
#
_symmetry.space_group_name_H-M   'P 1'
#
loop_
_entity.id
_entity.type
_entity.pdbx_description
1 polymer ?
#
loop_
_entity_poly.entity_id
_entity_poly.type
_entity_poly.pdbx_seq_one_letter_code
_entity_poly.pdbx_strand_id
1 'polypeptide(L)'
;MTYQLPQADSLAYFKSLVKVEQSFPLLEAAACLAHVEDDAADVQTVLEEVDHLVHLLSRRLRADMDTLERIRVVNHFFFEECRFTGNVNHYDDPHNSFMANVIKTRRGIPVSLAVIWLELAQSAQLDAHGVNFPGHFLVKVNLPHPRGAKLVVDPFTGQVLAREDLLVRLATWMPGFEVDVHSAAADHALSQCLGDARPRDILVRMLRNLEEIYRRRESPDCLKAVEDRQALLRERLNS
;
A
#
# COMPACT_ATOMS: atom_id res chain seq x y z
N MET A 1 5.37 -0.07 -43.45
CA MET A 1 5.32 -1.23 -42.54
C MET A 1 5.62 -0.72 -41.15
N THR A 2 4.59 -0.43 -40.38
CA THR A 2 4.74 0.02 -38.99
C THR A 2 4.88 -1.24 -38.16
N TYR A 3 6.10 -1.54 -37.71
CA TYR A 3 6.36 -2.67 -36.85
C TYR A 3 5.88 -2.29 -35.44
N GLN A 4 4.63 -2.62 -35.12
CA GLN A 4 4.17 -2.60 -33.73
C GLN A 4 4.80 -3.83 -33.06
N LEU A 5 5.72 -3.58 -32.12
CA LEU A 5 6.15 -4.61 -31.18
C LEU A 5 4.89 -5.24 -30.58
N PRO A 6 4.79 -6.58 -30.50
CA PRO A 6 3.70 -7.19 -29.78
C PRO A 6 3.77 -6.66 -28.35
N GLN A 7 2.70 -5.99 -27.92
CA GLN A 7 2.52 -5.59 -26.53
C GLN A 7 2.82 -6.82 -25.69
N ALA A 8 3.88 -6.75 -24.88
CA ALA A 8 4.22 -7.86 -23.99
C ALA A 8 2.97 -8.19 -23.19
N ASP A 9 2.58 -9.46 -23.18
CA ASP A 9 1.42 -9.95 -22.43
C ASP A 9 1.49 -9.34 -21.02
N SER A 10 0.51 -8.50 -20.67
CA SER A 10 0.52 -7.70 -19.42
C SER A 10 0.66 -8.61 -18.20
N LEU A 11 0.10 -9.81 -18.29
CA LEU A 11 0.22 -10.85 -17.28
C LEU A 11 1.63 -11.44 -17.23
N ALA A 12 2.28 -11.63 -18.37
CA ALA A 12 3.68 -12.07 -18.44
C ALA A 12 4.64 -11.01 -17.88
N TYR A 13 4.37 -9.72 -18.12
CA TYR A 13 5.12 -8.62 -17.52
C TYR A 13 4.99 -8.63 -15.99
N PHE A 14 3.75 -8.66 -15.49
CA PHE A 14 3.48 -8.78 -14.06
C PHE A 14 4.17 -10.02 -13.45
N LYS A 15 4.11 -11.17 -14.13
CA LYS A 15 4.82 -12.40 -13.72
C LYS A 15 6.32 -12.17 -13.57
N SER A 16 6.94 -11.44 -14.50
CA SER A 16 8.38 -11.19 -14.46
C SER A 16 8.80 -10.37 -13.24
N LEU A 17 8.00 -9.38 -12.84
CA LEU A 17 8.23 -8.55 -11.65
C LEU A 17 8.12 -9.37 -10.37
N VAL A 18 7.04 -10.15 -10.23
CA VAL A 18 6.72 -10.86 -8.99
C VAL A 18 7.43 -12.21 -8.86
N LYS A 19 8.31 -12.56 -9.80
CA LYS A 19 9.07 -13.82 -9.75
C LYS A 19 10.15 -13.81 -8.66
N VAL A 20 10.65 -12.63 -8.29
CA VAL A 20 11.69 -12.50 -7.26
C VAL A 20 11.07 -12.63 -5.87
N GLU A 21 11.49 -13.64 -5.10
CA GLU A 21 10.86 -13.96 -3.81
C GLU A 21 11.22 -12.98 -2.68
N GLN A 22 12.45 -12.46 -2.66
CA GLN A 22 12.97 -11.69 -1.53
C GLN A 22 12.48 -10.23 -1.52
N SER A 23 12.42 -9.58 -2.68
CA SER A 23 11.87 -8.24 -2.86
C SER A 23 11.73 -7.94 -4.35
N PHE A 24 10.66 -7.25 -4.74
CA PHE A 24 10.44 -6.74 -6.10
C PHE A 24 9.93 -5.30 -6.02
N PRO A 25 10.01 -4.52 -7.12
CA PRO A 25 9.51 -3.14 -7.14
C PRO A 25 8.00 -3.09 -6.89
N LEU A 26 7.61 -2.73 -5.67
CA LEU A 26 6.21 -2.75 -5.23
C LEU A 26 5.34 -1.79 -6.04
N LEU A 27 5.78 -0.53 -6.20
CA LEU A 27 5.03 0.49 -6.93
C LEU A 27 4.75 0.05 -8.38
N GLU A 28 5.77 -0.47 -9.06
CA GLU A 28 5.65 -0.92 -10.44
C GLU A 28 4.68 -2.10 -10.56
N ALA A 29 4.81 -3.11 -9.71
CA ALA A 29 3.89 -4.24 -9.70
C ALA A 29 2.46 -3.82 -9.31
N ALA A 30 2.29 -2.82 -8.45
CA ALA A 30 0.99 -2.24 -8.11
C ALA A 30 0.41 -1.42 -9.27
N ALA A 31 1.23 -0.72 -10.05
CA ALA A 31 0.81 0.01 -11.25
C ALA A 31 0.27 -0.92 -12.34
N CYS A 32 0.88 -2.11 -12.51
CA CYS A 32 0.41 -3.15 -13.42
C CYS A 32 -1.00 -3.70 -13.07
N LEU A 33 -1.56 -3.38 -11.90
CA LEU A 33 -2.92 -3.80 -11.58
C LEU A 33 -3.99 -3.11 -12.45
N ALA A 34 -3.67 -1.95 -13.04
CA ALA A 34 -4.56 -1.28 -14.00
C ALA A 34 -4.83 -2.13 -15.25
N HIS A 35 -3.91 -3.04 -15.60
CA HIS A 35 -4.08 -4.02 -16.68
C HIS A 35 -5.18 -5.07 -16.41
N VAL A 36 -5.87 -5.01 -15.26
CA VAL A 36 -7.11 -5.77 -15.04
C VAL A 36 -8.26 -5.22 -15.89
N GLU A 37 -8.30 -3.91 -16.13
CA GLU A 37 -9.34 -3.26 -16.94
C GLU A 37 -8.81 -2.73 -18.27
N ASP A 38 -7.53 -2.35 -18.33
CA ASP A 38 -6.91 -1.76 -19.52
C ASP A 38 -5.48 -2.25 -19.69
N ASP A 39 -5.26 -3.24 -20.57
CA ASP A 39 -3.93 -3.78 -20.89
C ASP A 39 -2.96 -2.73 -21.45
N ALA A 40 -3.47 -1.61 -21.97
CA ALA A 40 -2.66 -0.51 -22.50
C ALA A 40 -2.29 0.54 -21.44
N ALA A 41 -2.71 0.35 -20.17
CA ALA A 41 -2.38 1.29 -19.10
C ALA A 41 -0.87 1.49 -18.97
N ASP A 42 -0.46 2.76 -18.97
CA ASP A 42 0.95 3.15 -18.95
C ASP A 42 1.51 3.12 -17.52
N VAL A 43 2.24 2.05 -17.21
CA VAL A 43 2.95 1.85 -15.95
C VAL A 43 4.08 2.86 -15.77
N GLN A 44 4.74 3.27 -16.85
CA GLN A 44 5.90 4.14 -16.77
C GLN A 44 5.52 5.55 -16.33
N THR A 45 4.39 6.07 -16.84
CA THR A 45 3.83 7.34 -16.38
C THR A 45 3.58 7.35 -14.86
N VAL A 46 3.14 6.22 -14.28
CA VAL A 46 2.95 6.11 -12.81
C VAL A 46 4.27 6.27 -12.06
N LEU A 47 5.32 5.59 -12.52
CA LEU A 47 6.64 5.65 -11.90
C LEU A 47 7.22 7.08 -11.96
N GLU A 48 7.15 7.71 -13.13
CA GLU A 48 7.64 9.07 -13.36
C GLU A 48 6.93 10.10 -12.48
N GLU A 49 5.62 9.97 -12.30
CA GLU A 49 4.85 10.84 -11.41
C GLU A 49 5.26 10.66 -9.94
N VAL A 50 5.51 9.44 -9.47
CA VAL A 50 5.99 9.21 -8.10
C VAL A 50 7.41 9.71 -7.92
N ASP A 51 8.31 9.50 -8.88
CA ASP A 51 9.66 10.06 -8.87
C ASP A 51 9.65 11.58 -8.79
N HIS A 52 8.71 12.23 -9.51
CA HIS A 52 8.51 13.67 -9.41
C HIS A 52 8.05 14.08 -8.00
N LEU A 53 7.13 13.35 -7.36
CA LEU A 53 6.73 13.60 -5.97
C LEU A 53 7.90 13.42 -4.99
N VAL A 54 8.72 12.39 -5.18
CA VAL A 54 9.95 12.15 -4.41
C VAL A 54 10.92 13.32 -4.56
N HIS A 55 11.13 13.80 -5.80
CA HIS A 55 11.99 14.95 -6.05
C HIS A 55 11.47 16.21 -5.34
N LEU A 56 10.17 16.47 -5.38
CA LEU A 56 9.56 17.58 -4.65
C LEU A 56 9.73 17.42 -3.13
N LEU A 57 9.47 16.25 -2.57
CA LEU A 57 9.65 15.97 -1.14
C LEU A 57 11.10 16.20 -0.71
N SER A 58 12.07 15.74 -1.50
CA SER A 58 13.50 15.85 -1.17
C SER A 58 13.94 17.29 -0.88
N ARG A 59 13.33 18.27 -1.56
CA ARG A 59 13.60 19.71 -1.38
C ARG A 59 13.10 20.26 -0.04
N ARG A 60 12.23 19.51 0.66
CA ARG A 60 11.68 19.85 1.99
C ARG A 60 12.47 19.20 3.11
N LEU A 61 13.30 18.20 2.79
CA LEU A 61 14.08 17.46 3.77
C LEU A 61 15.43 18.13 4.00
N ARG A 62 15.82 18.30 5.27
CA ARG A 62 17.16 18.75 5.66
C ARG A 62 17.95 17.57 6.21
N ALA A 63 19.25 17.56 6.01
CA ALA A 63 20.12 16.46 6.43
C ALA A 63 20.11 16.25 7.96
N ASP A 64 19.91 17.32 8.73
CA ASP A 64 19.92 17.34 10.20
C ASP A 64 18.57 16.97 10.84
N MET A 65 17.53 16.71 10.05
CA MET A 65 16.22 16.31 10.58
C MET A 65 16.25 14.95 11.25
N ASP A 66 15.66 14.87 12.44
CA ASP A 66 15.41 13.59 13.11
C ASP A 66 14.28 12.79 12.44
N THR A 67 14.10 11.53 12.86
CA THR A 67 13.07 10.64 12.29
C THR A 67 11.66 11.20 12.44
N LEU A 68 11.33 11.86 13.56
CA LEU A 68 9.98 12.39 13.79
C LEU A 68 9.72 13.63 12.95
N GLU A 69 10.72 14.50 12.78
CA GLU A 69 10.66 15.64 11.86
C GLU A 69 10.44 15.17 10.43
N ARG A 70 11.18 14.14 9.98
CA ARG A 70 11.00 13.54 8.65
C ARG A 70 9.59 12.98 8.47
N ILE A 71 9.07 12.22 9.43
CA ILE A 71 7.68 11.71 9.38
C ILE A 71 6.68 12.87 9.25
N ARG A 72 6.86 13.95 10.02
CA ARG A 72 5.97 15.12 9.95
C ARG A 72 6.03 15.79 8.58
N VAL A 73 7.21 15.95 8.00
CA VAL A 73 7.37 16.51 6.65
C VAL A 73 6.72 15.61 5.60
N VAL A 74 6.92 14.28 5.67
CA VAL A 74 6.28 13.33 4.74
C VAL A 74 4.76 13.40 4.86
N ASN A 75 4.21 13.36 6.07
CA ASN A 75 2.76 13.46 6.28
C ASN A 75 2.20 14.81 5.80
N HIS A 76 2.84 15.93 6.15
CA HIS A 76 2.40 17.24 5.69
C HIS A 76 2.42 17.32 4.16
N PHE A 77 3.51 16.89 3.53
CA PHE A 77 3.63 16.89 2.08
C PHE A 77 2.55 16.02 1.41
N PHE A 78 2.32 14.81 1.93
CA PHE A 78 1.36 13.88 1.34
C PHE A 78 -0.10 14.34 1.49
N PHE A 79 -0.51 14.69 2.72
CA PHE A 79 -1.91 14.98 3.03
C PHE A 79 -2.29 16.45 2.80
N GLU A 80 -1.41 17.40 3.11
CA GLU A 80 -1.73 18.83 3.03
C GLU A 80 -1.30 19.45 1.70
N GLU A 81 -0.12 19.13 1.20
CA GLU A 81 0.38 19.74 -0.04
C GLU A 81 -0.13 19.00 -1.28
N CYS A 82 0.02 17.67 -1.31
CA CYS A 82 -0.42 16.83 -2.42
C CYS A 82 -1.91 16.47 -2.36
N ARG A 83 -2.57 16.74 -1.23
CA ARG A 83 -4.01 16.51 -1.01
C ARG A 83 -4.45 15.05 -1.22
N PHE A 84 -3.56 14.09 -0.97
CA PHE A 84 -3.95 12.68 -0.97
C PHE A 84 -4.92 12.40 0.17
N THR A 85 -6.00 11.68 -0.12
CA THR A 85 -7.02 11.35 0.88
C THR A 85 -7.81 10.10 0.51
N GLY A 86 -8.49 9.51 1.49
CA GLY A 86 -9.41 8.41 1.27
C GLY A 86 -10.61 8.75 0.38
N ASN A 87 -11.02 7.83 -0.48
CA ASN A 87 -12.26 7.97 -1.25
C ASN A 87 -13.48 7.41 -0.51
N VAL A 88 -13.94 8.08 0.54
CA VAL A 88 -15.07 7.61 1.37
C VAL A 88 -16.37 7.47 0.57
N ASN A 89 -16.64 8.41 -0.35
CA ASN A 89 -17.92 8.44 -1.09
C ASN A 89 -18.04 7.33 -2.14
N HIS A 90 -16.92 6.84 -2.65
CA HIS A 90 -16.88 5.80 -3.68
C HIS A 90 -15.86 4.74 -3.30
N TYR A 91 -15.94 4.23 -2.07
CA TYR A 91 -14.92 3.32 -1.52
C TYR A 91 -14.76 2.04 -2.38
N ASP A 92 -15.87 1.51 -2.89
CA ASP A 92 -15.93 0.31 -3.73
C ASP A 92 -15.65 0.58 -5.23
N ASP A 93 -15.04 1.72 -5.57
CA ASP A 93 -14.53 1.98 -6.92
C ASP A 93 -13.18 1.27 -7.14
N PRO A 94 -13.05 0.33 -8.10
CA PRO A 94 -11.78 -0.36 -8.35
C PRO A 94 -10.67 0.60 -8.74
N HIS A 95 -11.00 1.75 -9.33
CA HIS A 95 -10.02 2.80 -9.66
C HIS A 95 -9.29 3.34 -8.42
N ASN A 96 -9.84 3.20 -7.22
CA ASN A 96 -9.11 3.53 -5.99
C ASN A 96 -7.92 2.60 -5.72
N SER A 97 -7.82 1.47 -6.41
CA SER A 97 -6.71 0.51 -6.32
C SER A 97 -5.70 0.63 -7.46
N PHE A 98 -6.01 1.39 -8.52
CA PHE A 98 -5.11 1.58 -9.66
C PHE A 98 -4.25 2.82 -9.47
N MET A 99 -2.92 2.66 -9.47
CA MET A 99 -1.99 3.73 -9.09
C MET A 99 -2.12 4.97 -9.97
N ALA A 100 -2.33 4.79 -11.28
CA ALA A 100 -2.57 5.91 -12.20
C ALA A 100 -3.78 6.76 -11.78
N ASN A 101 -4.90 6.13 -11.42
CA ASN A 101 -6.09 6.81 -10.95
C ASN A 101 -5.88 7.46 -9.58
N VAL A 102 -5.19 6.78 -8.67
CA VAL A 102 -4.91 7.30 -7.32
C VAL A 102 -4.04 8.55 -7.39
N ILE A 103 -2.98 8.56 -8.20
CA ILE A 103 -2.13 9.73 -8.41
C ILE A 103 -2.91 10.88 -9.06
N LYS A 104 -3.68 10.59 -10.12
CA LYS A 104 -4.44 11.59 -10.86
C LYS A 104 -5.52 12.26 -10.00
N THR A 105 -6.27 11.45 -9.24
CA THR A 105 -7.40 11.92 -8.44
C THR A 105 -6.99 12.37 -7.04
N ARG A 106 -5.77 12.01 -6.60
CA ARG A 106 -5.30 12.11 -5.22
C ARG A 106 -6.21 11.36 -4.23
N ARG A 107 -6.92 10.34 -4.70
CA ARG A 107 -7.89 9.57 -3.90
C ARG A 107 -7.69 8.08 -4.05
N GLY A 108 -7.75 7.35 -2.95
CA GLY A 108 -7.54 5.90 -2.94
C GLY A 108 -8.19 5.19 -1.76
N ILE A 109 -7.83 3.92 -1.62
CA ILE A 109 -8.12 3.08 -0.45
C ILE A 109 -6.86 2.96 0.42
N PRO A 110 -6.94 2.47 1.67
CA PRO A 110 -5.81 2.50 2.59
C PRO A 110 -4.53 1.88 2.04
N VAL A 111 -4.63 0.73 1.37
CA VAL A 111 -3.45 0.02 0.82
C VAL A 111 -2.84 0.73 -0.39
N SER A 112 -3.63 1.36 -1.26
CA SER A 112 -3.10 2.07 -2.43
C SER A 112 -2.43 3.38 -2.06
N LEU A 113 -3.01 4.12 -1.12
CA LEU A 113 -2.39 5.32 -0.54
C LEU A 113 -1.09 4.96 0.19
N ALA A 114 -1.07 3.83 0.89
CA ALA A 114 0.13 3.35 1.57
C ALA A 114 1.29 3.07 0.62
N VAL A 115 1.05 2.52 -0.58
CA VAL A 115 2.12 2.26 -1.57
C VAL A 115 2.85 3.56 -1.89
N ILE A 116 2.12 4.63 -2.25
CA ILE A 116 2.73 5.94 -2.56
C ILE A 116 3.42 6.52 -1.32
N TRP A 117 2.79 6.42 -0.15
CA TRP A 117 3.35 6.94 1.09
C TRP A 117 4.67 6.24 1.46
N LEU A 118 4.77 4.92 1.25
CA LEU A 118 5.99 4.13 1.52
C LEU A 118 7.14 4.53 0.59
N GLU A 119 6.89 4.79 -0.69
CA GLU A 119 7.90 5.30 -1.63
C GLU A 119 8.48 6.65 -1.15
N LEU A 120 7.60 7.56 -0.72
CA LEU A 120 8.00 8.84 -0.15
C LEU A 120 8.79 8.67 1.15
N ALA A 121 8.34 7.79 2.05
CA ALA A 121 9.01 7.51 3.31
C ALA A 121 10.41 6.90 3.09
N GLN A 122 10.53 5.98 2.14
CA GLN A 122 11.83 5.41 1.75
C GLN A 122 12.78 6.48 1.22
N SER A 123 12.31 7.38 0.35
CA SER A 123 13.11 8.51 -0.14
C SER A 123 13.54 9.47 0.98
N ALA A 124 12.74 9.55 2.04
CA ALA A 124 13.04 10.30 3.26
C ALA A 124 13.94 9.56 4.25
N GLN A 125 14.43 8.37 3.90
CA GLN A 125 15.27 7.48 4.73
C GLN A 125 14.57 7.03 6.02
N LEU A 126 13.25 6.85 5.97
CA LEU A 126 12.47 6.29 7.08
C LEU A 126 12.45 4.77 6.99
N ASP A 127 12.63 4.10 8.13
CA ASP A 127 12.41 2.65 8.26
C ASP A 127 10.91 2.36 8.38
N ALA A 128 10.23 2.46 7.24
CA ALA A 128 8.78 2.39 7.12
C ALA A 128 8.32 1.08 6.47
N HIS A 129 7.25 0.49 7.01
CA HIS A 129 6.71 -0.79 6.57
C HIS A 129 5.19 -0.74 6.49
N GLY A 130 4.62 -1.42 5.50
CA GLY A 130 3.19 -1.68 5.47
C GLY A 130 2.76 -2.66 6.56
N VAL A 131 1.50 -2.61 6.96
CA VAL A 131 0.91 -3.50 7.97
C VAL A 131 -0.47 -3.96 7.49
N ASN A 132 -0.61 -5.26 7.28
CA ASN A 132 -1.88 -5.92 7.00
C ASN A 132 -2.70 -6.07 8.29
N PHE A 133 -3.22 -4.96 8.81
CA PHE A 133 -4.01 -4.93 10.02
C PHE A 133 -5.41 -5.55 9.76
N PRO A 134 -6.03 -6.23 10.74
CA PRO A 134 -7.39 -6.73 10.57
C PRO A 134 -8.36 -5.61 10.15
N GLY A 135 -9.02 -5.80 9.01
CA GLY A 135 -10.01 -4.86 8.50
C GLY A 135 -9.49 -3.57 7.85
N HIS A 136 -8.20 -3.27 7.94
CA HIS A 136 -7.63 -2.00 7.46
C HIS A 136 -6.17 -2.15 7.03
N PHE A 137 -5.63 -1.24 6.24
CA PHE A 137 -4.19 -1.24 5.95
C PHE A 137 -3.54 -0.04 6.65
N LEU A 138 -2.42 -0.28 7.32
CA LEU A 138 -1.68 0.74 8.07
C LEU A 138 -0.24 0.81 7.57
N VAL A 139 0.45 1.88 7.92
CA VAL A 139 1.91 1.95 7.81
C VAL A 139 2.50 2.15 9.19
N LYS A 140 3.67 1.58 9.44
CA LYS A 140 4.43 1.81 10.68
C LYS A 140 5.83 2.30 10.34
N VAL A 141 6.38 3.12 11.23
CA VAL A 141 7.76 3.59 11.15
C VAL A 141 8.47 3.19 12.42
N ASN A 142 9.59 2.47 12.28
CA ASN A 142 10.42 2.12 13.42
C ASN A 142 11.27 3.35 13.81
N LEU A 143 11.22 3.74 15.08
CA LEU A 143 12.02 4.85 15.59
C LEU A 143 13.37 4.32 16.12
N PRO A 144 14.48 5.00 15.81
CA PRO A 144 15.79 4.60 16.31
C PRO A 144 15.87 4.65 17.85
N HIS A 145 16.81 3.88 18.40
CA HIS A 145 17.11 3.85 19.83
C HIS A 145 17.47 5.26 20.35
N PRO A 146 17.09 5.66 21.59
CA PRO A 146 16.65 4.85 22.72
C PRO A 146 15.17 4.47 22.72
N ARG A 147 14.37 4.96 21.76
CA ARG A 147 12.92 4.80 21.85
C ARG A 147 12.47 3.37 21.53
N GLY A 148 13.11 2.69 20.56
CA GLY A 148 12.72 1.32 20.13
C GLY A 148 11.23 1.18 19.78
N ALA A 149 10.55 2.31 19.66
CA ALA A 149 9.11 2.43 19.57
C ALA A 149 8.73 2.47 18.10
N LYS A 150 7.47 2.12 17.83
CA LYS A 150 6.91 2.13 16.48
C LYS A 150 5.83 3.19 16.44
N LEU A 151 5.86 4.03 15.42
CA LEU A 151 4.81 4.99 15.16
C LEU A 151 3.92 4.42 14.06
N VAL A 152 2.62 4.28 14.32
CA VAL A 152 1.66 3.75 13.34
C VAL A 152 0.87 4.92 12.75
N VAL A 153 0.80 4.99 11.44
CA VAL A 153 0.04 6.01 10.69
C VAL A 153 -1.04 5.32 9.89
N ASP A 154 -2.23 5.90 9.88
CA ASP A 154 -3.30 5.54 8.97
C ASP A 154 -3.07 6.24 7.61
N PRO A 155 -2.70 5.53 6.54
CA PRO A 155 -2.45 6.13 5.22
C PRO A 155 -3.72 6.71 4.57
N PHE A 156 -4.91 6.36 5.09
CA PHE A 156 -6.18 6.83 4.57
C PHE A 156 -6.57 8.21 5.13
N THR A 157 -6.13 8.54 6.35
CA THR A 157 -6.51 9.76 7.06
C THR A 157 -5.33 10.63 7.48
N GLY A 158 -4.11 10.09 7.49
CA GLY A 158 -2.90 10.75 8.00
C GLY A 158 -2.78 10.77 9.52
N GLN A 159 -3.72 10.15 10.23
CA GLN A 159 -3.71 10.10 11.68
C GLN A 159 -2.60 9.19 12.20
N VAL A 160 -1.88 9.67 13.21
CA VAL A 160 -0.99 8.83 14.02
C VAL A 160 -1.87 8.11 15.04
N LEU A 161 -1.81 6.78 15.05
CA LEU A 161 -2.66 5.95 15.89
C LEU A 161 -1.94 5.62 17.20
N ALA A 162 -2.60 5.90 18.32
CA ALA A 162 -2.17 5.44 19.62
C ALA A 162 -2.47 3.95 19.79
N ARG A 163 -1.90 3.37 20.85
CA ARG A 163 -2.10 1.96 21.21
C ARG A 163 -3.59 1.65 21.41
N GLU A 164 -4.30 2.56 22.08
CA GLU A 164 -5.72 2.44 22.38
C GLU A 164 -6.56 2.44 21.11
N ASP A 165 -6.24 3.29 20.13
CA ASP A 165 -6.92 3.33 18.83
C ASP A 165 -6.80 2.00 18.09
N LEU A 166 -5.60 1.39 18.13
CA LEU A 166 -5.34 0.10 17.49
C LEU A 166 -6.14 -1.03 18.17
N LEU A 167 -6.24 -1.03 19.50
CA LEU A 167 -7.03 -2.03 20.24
C LEU A 167 -8.53 -1.92 19.94
N VAL A 168 -9.07 -0.70 19.88
CA VAL A 168 -10.47 -0.47 19.51
C VAL A 168 -10.75 -1.00 18.10
N ARG A 169 -9.85 -0.72 17.15
CA ARG A 169 -9.96 -1.25 15.78
C ARG A 169 -9.87 -2.78 15.75
N LEU A 170 -8.95 -3.36 16.52
CA LEU A 170 -8.77 -4.82 16.58
C LEU A 170 -10.02 -5.52 17.13
N ALA A 171 -10.59 -5.02 18.22
CA ALA A 171 -11.80 -5.55 18.84
C ALA A 171 -13.01 -5.53 17.88
N THR A 172 -13.09 -4.52 17.00
CA THR A 172 -14.15 -4.43 15.98
C THR A 172 -14.10 -5.59 14.98
N TRP A 173 -12.90 -6.10 14.68
CA TRP A 173 -12.68 -7.13 13.66
C TRP A 173 -12.47 -8.54 14.23
N MET A 174 -12.37 -8.67 15.55
CA MET A 174 -12.23 -9.94 16.26
C MET A 174 -13.37 -10.10 17.27
N PRO A 175 -14.56 -10.58 16.84
CA PRO A 175 -15.66 -10.85 17.76
C PRO A 175 -15.22 -11.80 18.89
N GLY A 176 -15.45 -11.40 20.15
CA GLY A 176 -15.00 -12.15 21.33
C GLY A 176 -13.61 -11.77 21.86
N PHE A 177 -12.94 -10.81 21.24
CA PHE A 177 -11.72 -10.20 21.74
C PHE A 177 -12.05 -9.18 22.86
N GLU A 178 -12.44 -9.68 24.03
CA GLU A 178 -12.50 -8.89 25.27
C GLU A 178 -11.17 -9.00 25.99
N VAL A 179 -10.27 -8.07 25.69
CA VAL A 179 -8.98 -8.00 26.36
C VAL A 179 -8.91 -6.68 27.12
N ASP A 180 -8.58 -6.77 28.41
CA ASP A 180 -8.21 -5.58 29.19
C ASP A 180 -7.12 -4.84 28.42
N VAL A 181 -7.43 -3.60 28.04
CA VAL A 181 -6.56 -2.77 27.21
C VAL A 181 -5.20 -2.57 27.88
N HIS A 182 -5.03 -2.76 29.19
CA HIS A 182 -3.74 -2.64 29.86
C HIS A 182 -3.02 -3.98 30.09
N SER A 183 -3.54 -5.08 29.56
CA SER A 183 -2.96 -6.41 29.78
C SER A 183 -1.83 -6.75 28.80
N ALA A 184 -0.93 -7.64 29.24
CA ALA A 184 0.10 -8.21 28.38
C ALA A 184 -0.48 -9.03 27.20
N ALA A 185 -1.70 -9.55 27.34
CA ALA A 185 -2.40 -10.23 26.25
C ALA A 185 -2.76 -9.26 25.11
N ALA A 186 -3.16 -8.02 25.43
CA ALA A 186 -3.43 -6.97 24.44
C ALA A 186 -2.15 -6.60 23.68
N ASP A 187 -1.02 -6.47 24.37
CA ASP A 187 0.27 -6.17 23.74
C ASP A 187 0.73 -7.30 22.81
N HIS A 188 0.53 -8.55 23.22
CA HIS A 188 0.86 -9.70 22.39
C HIS A 188 0.01 -9.74 21.11
N ALA A 189 -1.31 -9.53 21.24
CA ALA A 189 -2.22 -9.50 20.09
C ALA A 189 -1.87 -8.36 19.11
N LEU A 190 -1.61 -7.15 19.63
CA LEU A 190 -1.16 -6.04 18.78
C LEU A 190 0.16 -6.35 18.08
N SER A 191 1.14 -6.93 18.78
CA SER A 191 2.43 -7.29 18.19
C SER A 191 2.27 -8.26 17.01
N GLN A 192 1.35 -9.22 17.11
CA GLN A 192 1.01 -10.14 16.01
C GLN A 192 0.37 -9.42 14.82
N CYS A 193 -0.47 -8.42 15.07
CA CYS A 193 -1.14 -7.65 14.00
C CYS A 193 -0.27 -6.55 13.38
N LEU A 194 0.84 -6.16 14.04
CA LEU A 194 1.77 -5.11 13.58
C LEU A 194 3.01 -5.70 12.91
N GLY A 195 2.93 -6.90 12.32
CA GLY A 195 4.00 -7.49 11.50
C GLY A 195 4.27 -6.68 10.22
N ASP A 196 5.50 -6.76 9.69
CA ASP A 196 5.86 -6.15 8.41
C ASP A 196 5.12 -6.86 7.27
N ALA A 197 4.36 -6.11 6.47
CA ALA A 197 3.81 -6.60 5.23
C ALA A 197 4.90 -6.53 4.14
N ARG A 198 5.28 -7.68 3.58
CA ARG A 198 6.20 -7.73 2.44
C ARG A 198 5.50 -7.20 1.19
N PRO A 199 6.22 -6.76 0.15
CA PRO A 199 5.62 -6.32 -1.12
C PRO A 199 4.56 -7.28 -1.67
N ARG A 200 4.82 -8.59 -1.59
CA ARG A 200 3.87 -9.64 -1.98
C ARG A 200 2.58 -9.61 -1.16
N ASP A 201 2.70 -9.44 0.16
CA ASP A 201 1.54 -9.42 1.06
C ASP A 201 0.67 -8.17 0.80
N ILE A 202 1.28 -7.06 0.38
CA ILE A 202 0.60 -5.82 -0.03
C ILE A 202 -0.16 -6.03 -1.35
N LEU A 203 0.49 -6.60 -2.37
CA LEU A 203 -0.20 -6.90 -3.64
C LEU A 203 -1.34 -7.89 -3.48
N VAL A 204 -1.17 -8.93 -2.64
CA VAL A 204 -2.27 -9.87 -2.33
C VAL A 204 -3.45 -9.12 -1.70
N ARG A 205 -3.20 -8.17 -0.80
CA ARG A 205 -4.27 -7.36 -0.21
C ARG A 205 -4.97 -6.48 -1.25
N MET A 206 -4.22 -5.83 -2.15
CA MET A 206 -4.79 -5.03 -3.24
C MET A 206 -5.67 -5.88 -4.17
N LEU A 207 -5.17 -7.04 -4.60
CA LEU A 207 -5.91 -7.96 -5.46
C LEU A 207 -7.14 -8.54 -4.76
N ARG A 208 -7.11 -8.80 -3.45
CA ARG A 208 -8.29 -9.22 -2.69
C ARG A 208 -9.37 -8.14 -2.67
N ASN A 209 -8.98 -6.88 -2.50
CA ASN A 209 -9.95 -5.77 -2.56
C ASN A 209 -10.59 -5.68 -3.94
N LEU A 210 -9.82 -5.82 -5.03
CA LEU A 210 -10.34 -5.87 -6.40
C LEU A 210 -11.24 -7.08 -6.64
N GLU A 211 -10.85 -8.26 -6.17
CA GLU A 211 -11.65 -9.49 -6.25
C GLU A 211 -13.03 -9.31 -5.61
N GLU A 212 -13.06 -8.75 -4.39
CA GLU A 212 -14.31 -8.45 -3.69
C GLU A 212 -15.19 -7.47 -4.47
N ILE A 213 -14.59 -6.43 -5.08
CA ILE A 213 -15.30 -5.43 -5.89
C ILE A 213 -15.88 -6.07 -7.15
N TYR A 214 -15.07 -6.77 -7.96
CA TYR A 214 -15.52 -7.35 -9.23
C TYR A 214 -16.49 -8.51 -9.05
N ARG A 215 -16.39 -9.24 -7.94
CA ARG A 215 -17.40 -10.22 -7.55
C ARG A 215 -18.76 -9.56 -7.29
N ARG A 216 -18.79 -8.44 -6.55
CA ARG A 216 -20.04 -7.67 -6.32
C ARG A 216 -20.60 -7.04 -7.59
N ARG A 217 -19.73 -6.63 -8.52
CA ARG A 217 -20.10 -6.03 -9.81
C ARG A 217 -20.46 -7.04 -10.89
N GLU A 218 -20.36 -8.34 -10.62
CA GLU A 218 -20.62 -9.41 -11.58
C GLU A 218 -19.81 -9.24 -12.89
N SER A 219 -18.53 -8.88 -12.77
CA SER A 219 -17.62 -8.64 -13.90
C SER A 219 -16.67 -9.84 -14.09
N PRO A 220 -17.07 -10.90 -14.83
CA PRO A 220 -16.33 -12.15 -14.88
C PRO A 220 -14.94 -12.02 -15.50
N ASP A 221 -14.78 -11.19 -16.53
CA ASP A 221 -13.49 -11.00 -17.21
C ASP A 221 -12.46 -10.33 -16.29
N CYS A 222 -12.85 -9.26 -15.61
CA CYS A 222 -12.00 -8.58 -14.64
C CYS A 222 -11.70 -9.47 -13.42
N LEU A 223 -12.69 -10.23 -12.94
CA LEU A 223 -12.49 -11.19 -11.85
C LEU A 223 -11.46 -12.26 -12.25
N LYS A 224 -11.56 -12.81 -13.46
CA LYS A 224 -10.58 -13.76 -14.00
C LYS A 224 -9.19 -13.14 -14.09
N ALA A 225 -9.08 -11.91 -14.59
CA ALA A 225 -7.81 -11.20 -14.69
C ALA A 225 -7.16 -10.93 -13.31
N VAL A 226 -7.96 -10.70 -12.27
CA VAL A 226 -7.50 -10.62 -10.87
C VAL A 226 -7.04 -12.00 -10.37
N GLU A 227 -7.82 -13.05 -10.59
CA GLU A 227 -7.51 -14.42 -10.16
C GLU A 227 -6.21 -14.94 -10.78
N ASP A 228 -5.95 -14.63 -12.06
CA ASP A 228 -4.71 -14.98 -12.74
C ASP A 228 -3.50 -14.33 -12.09
N ARG A 229 -3.59 -13.04 -11.76
CA ARG A 229 -2.51 -12.34 -11.03
C ARG A 229 -2.34 -12.90 -9.61
N GLN A 230 -3.42 -13.25 -8.93
CA GLN A 230 -3.33 -13.92 -7.63
C GLN A 230 -2.65 -15.28 -7.72
N ALA A 231 -2.92 -16.07 -8.77
CA ALA A 231 -2.28 -17.36 -8.99
C ALA A 231 -0.76 -17.19 -9.13
N LEU A 232 -0.30 -16.20 -9.89
CA LEU A 232 1.12 -15.87 -10.01
C LEU A 232 1.77 -15.47 -8.69
N LEU A 233 1.02 -14.84 -7.77
CA LEU A 233 1.54 -14.53 -6.43
C LEU A 233 1.61 -15.76 -5.52
N ARG A 234 0.79 -16.79 -5.77
CA ARG A 234 0.75 -18.07 -5.01
C ARG A 234 1.75 -19.10 -5.51
N GLU A 235 2.20 -19.00 -6.76
CA GLU A 235 3.30 -19.77 -7.32
C GLU A 235 4.57 -19.50 -6.49
N ARG A 236 4.72 -20.20 -5.36
CA ARG A 236 6.01 -20.37 -4.70
C ARG A 236 6.91 -21.01 -5.74
N LEU A 237 8.04 -20.39 -6.05
CA LEU A 237 9.06 -21.07 -6.83
C LEU A 237 9.65 -22.09 -5.87
N ASN A 238 9.14 -23.33 -5.93
CA ASN A 238 9.77 -24.48 -5.29
C ASN A 238 11.27 -24.42 -5.60
N SER A 239 12.05 -24.00 -4.60
CA SER A 239 13.51 -23.92 -4.62
C SER A 239 14.01 -24.65 -3.39
#